data_AF-A0A974ZLM7-F1
#
_entry.id   AF-A0A974ZLM7-F1
#
_cell.length_a   1.000
_cell.length_b   1.000
_cell.length_c   1.000
_cell.angle_alpha   90.00
_cell.angle_beta   90.00
_cell.angle_gamma   90.00
#
_symmetry.space_group_name_H-M   'P 1'
#
loop_
_entity.id
_entity.type
_entity.pdbx_description
1 polymer ?
#
loop_
_entity_poly.entity_id
_entity_poly.type
_entity_poly.pdbx_seq_one_letter_code
_entity_poly.pdbx_strand_id
1 'polypeptide(L)'
;MTDLNECSGSRCEQEVNKIYEYLDGAISKDDVITLKQHLTACSNCSHEYDLELMIRDAIKRSCCEKAPEDLKDKIRVSLDEIRTQS
;
A
#
# COMPACT_ATOMS: atom_id res chain seq x y z
N MET A 1 32.66 -15.95 1.86
CA MET A 1 31.90 -14.71 1.70
C MET A 1 30.73 -15.05 0.81
N THR A 2 29.66 -15.56 1.41
CA THR A 2 28.51 -16.14 0.72
C THR A 2 27.28 -15.52 1.33
N ASP A 3 26.89 -14.36 0.81
CA ASP A 3 25.57 -13.77 1.00
C ASP A 3 24.57 -14.57 0.15
N LEU A 4 24.32 -15.81 0.56
CA LEU A 4 23.12 -16.54 0.16
C LEU A 4 22.03 -16.19 1.17
N ASN A 5 21.36 -15.07 0.91
CA ASN A 5 20.02 -14.80 1.39
C ASN A 5 19.08 -15.86 0.79
N GLU A 6 19.09 -17.07 1.36
CA GLU A 6 18.20 -18.18 1.00
C GLU A 6 16.78 -17.91 1.50
N CYS A 7 16.11 -16.99 0.81
CA CYS A 7 14.65 -16.89 0.81
C CYS A 7 14.16 -17.91 -0.23
N SER A 8 13.67 -19.08 0.20
CA SER A 8 13.21 -20.14 -0.71
C SER A 8 12.21 -19.55 -1.73
N GLY A 9 12.64 -19.49 -3.01
CA GLY A 9 12.14 -18.52 -4.00
C GLY A 9 10.63 -18.48 -4.24
N SER A 10 9.86 -19.51 -3.88
CA SER A 10 8.40 -19.49 -4.02
C SER A 10 7.67 -18.76 -2.90
N ARG A 11 8.19 -18.77 -1.67
CA ARG A 11 7.50 -18.14 -0.53
C ARG A 11 7.61 -16.62 -0.60
N CYS A 12 8.76 -16.11 -1.02
CA CYS A 12 9.02 -14.68 -1.03
C CYS A 12 8.34 -14.01 -2.24
N GLU A 13 8.17 -14.71 -3.37
CA GLU A 13 7.38 -14.24 -4.53
C GLU A 13 5.88 -14.11 -4.22
N GLN A 14 5.31 -15.05 -3.46
CA GLN A 14 3.92 -14.95 -2.99
C GLN A 14 3.72 -13.80 -2.01
N GLU A 15 4.67 -13.58 -1.10
CA GLU A 15 4.59 -12.50 -0.12
C GLU A 15 4.78 -11.12 -0.76
N VAL A 16 5.51 -11.00 -1.87
CA VAL A 16 5.59 -9.76 -2.65
C VAL A 16 4.23 -9.35 -3.21
N ASN A 17 3.41 -10.29 -3.70
CA ASN A 17 2.04 -9.98 -4.12
C ASN A 17 1.21 -9.44 -2.93
N LYS A 18 1.36 -10.04 -1.75
CA LYS A 18 0.69 -9.55 -0.53
C LYS A 18 1.18 -8.17 -0.09
N ILE A 19 2.42 -7.77 -0.39
CA ILE A 19 2.90 -6.40 -0.17
C ILE A 19 2.05 -5.40 -0.96
N TYR A 20 1.80 -5.68 -2.24
CA TYR A 20 0.93 -4.84 -3.06
C TYR A 20 -0.50 -4.79 -2.51
N GLU A 21 -1.10 -5.95 -2.24
CA GLU A 21 -2.45 -6.02 -1.65
C GLU A 21 -2.55 -5.26 -0.32
N TYR A 22 -1.52 -5.35 0.53
CA TYR A 22 -1.44 -4.60 1.78
C TYR A 22 -1.38 -3.09 1.56
N LEU A 23 -0.55 -2.63 0.63
CA LEU A 23 -0.39 -1.20 0.35
C LEU A 23 -1.59 -0.59 -0.38
N ASP A 24 -2.34 -1.40 -1.13
CA ASP A 24 -3.60 -1.02 -1.80
C ASP A 24 -4.84 -1.19 -0.90
N GLY A 25 -4.67 -1.74 0.30
CA GLY A 25 -5.75 -1.94 1.27
C GLY A 25 -6.71 -3.09 0.93
N ALA A 26 -6.30 -3.98 0.04
CA ALA A 26 -7.08 -5.12 -0.46
C ALA A 26 -6.75 -6.46 0.24
N ILE A 27 -6.01 -6.41 1.36
CA ILE A 27 -5.56 -7.61 2.09
C ILE A 27 -6.49 -8.00 3.24
N SER A 28 -6.60 -9.31 3.49
CA SER A 28 -7.33 -9.85 4.65
C SER A 28 -6.59 -9.62 5.96
N LYS A 29 -7.32 -9.49 7.08
CA LYS A 29 -6.71 -9.26 8.42
C LYS A 29 -5.73 -10.36 8.84
N ASP A 30 -6.01 -11.61 8.47
CA ASP A 30 -5.16 -12.77 8.76
C ASP A 30 -3.83 -12.69 7.98
N ASP A 31 -3.91 -12.33 6.70
CA ASP A 31 -2.75 -12.14 5.84
C ASP A 31 -1.86 -10.96 6.27
N VAL A 32 -2.43 -9.90 6.85
CA VAL A 32 -1.64 -8.79 7.41
C VAL A 32 -0.68 -9.28 8.50
N ILE A 33 -1.15 -10.18 9.38
CA ILE A 33 -0.32 -10.69 10.48
C ILE A 33 0.82 -11.53 9.90
N THR A 34 0.49 -12.44 8.98
CA THR A 34 1.47 -13.31 8.31
C THR A 34 2.51 -12.50 7.54
N LEU A 35 2.08 -11.50 6.77
CA LEU A 35 2.96 -10.61 6.01
C LEU A 35 3.90 -9.83 6.93
N LYS A 36 3.40 -9.27 8.04
CA LYS A 36 4.25 -8.54 9.01
C LYS A 36 5.30 -9.42 9.66
N GLN A 37 4.96 -10.67 9.98
CA GLN A 37 5.93 -11.64 10.48
C GLN A 37 7.00 -11.94 9.42
N HIS A 38 6.59 -12.08 8.15
CA HIS A 38 7.52 -12.29 7.04
C HIS A 38 8.47 -11.10 6.86
N LEU A 39 7.95 -9.87 6.82
CA LEU A 39 8.76 -8.65 6.67
C LEU A 39 9.79 -8.49 7.81
N THR A 40 9.46 -8.96 9.02
CA THR A 40 10.39 -8.93 10.16
C THR A 40 11.50 -10.00 10.06
N ALA A 41 11.18 -11.15 9.47
CA ALA A 41 12.10 -12.28 9.34
C ALA A 41 12.93 -12.27 8.04
N CYS A 42 12.47 -11.52 7.03
CA CYS A 42 13.02 -11.52 5.68
C CYS A 42 13.50 -10.12 5.27
N SER A 43 14.82 -9.93 5.26
CA SER A 43 15.44 -8.65 4.85
C SER A 43 15.14 -8.29 3.40
N ASN A 44 15.04 -9.28 2.51
CA ASN A 44 14.74 -9.04 1.09
C ASN A 44 13.34 -8.48 0.90
N CYS A 45 12.32 -9.10 1.49
CA CYS A 45 10.95 -8.61 1.37
C CYS A 45 10.72 -7.29 2.13
N SER A 46 11.45 -7.05 3.23
CA SER A 46 11.49 -5.70 3.83
C SER A 46 12.04 -4.67 2.85
N HIS A 47 13.13 -4.99 2.14
CA HIS A 47 13.70 -4.08 1.16
C HIS A 47 12.73 -3.78 0.00
N GLU A 48 12.06 -4.80 -0.53
CA GLU A 48 11.04 -4.62 -1.57
C GLU A 48 9.86 -3.77 -1.08
N TYR A 49 9.43 -3.97 0.17
CA TYR A 49 8.38 -3.15 0.80
C TYR A 49 8.79 -1.67 0.90
N ASP A 50 10.01 -1.39 1.37
CA ASP A 50 10.54 -0.04 1.46
C ASP A 50 10.68 0.62 0.08
N LEU A 51 11.14 -0.12 -0.93
CA LEU A 51 11.25 0.36 -2.30
C LEU A 51 9.88 0.76 -2.86
N GLU A 52 8.87 -0.10 -2.69
CA GLU A 52 7.50 0.18 -3.14
C GLU A 52 6.91 1.42 -2.44
N LEU A 53 7.16 1.60 -1.15
CA LEU A 53 6.78 2.83 -0.44
C LEU A 53 7.43 4.08 -1.05
N MET A 54 8.72 4.02 -1.37
CA MET A 54 9.43 5.13 -2.00
C MET A 54 8.85 5.47 -3.39
N ILE A 55 8.52 4.45 -4.18
CA ILE A 55 7.87 4.61 -5.49
C ILE A 55 6.51 5.29 -5.32
N ARG A 56 5.64 4.77 -4.43
CA ARG A 56 4.32 5.35 -4.16
C ARG A 56 4.41 6.79 -3.67
N ASP A 57 5.38 7.09 -2.82
CA ASP A 57 5.61 8.45 -2.33
C ASP A 57 6.15 9.39 -3.43
N ALA A 58 7.03 8.89 -4.32
CA ALA A 58 7.47 9.64 -5.49
C ALA A 58 6.33 9.93 -6.46
N ILE A 59 5.45 8.95 -6.71
CA ILE A 59 4.23 9.12 -7.52
C ILE A 59 3.32 10.17 -6.90
N LYS A 60 3.03 10.08 -5.59
CA LYS A 60 2.20 11.06 -4.87
C LYS A 60 2.76 12.47 -4.95
N ARG A 61 4.09 12.64 -4.85
CA ARG A 61 4.76 13.94 -4.98
C ARG A 61 4.75 14.48 -6.41
N SER A 62 4.80 13.61 -7.41
CA SER A 62 4.83 13.97 -8.82
C SER A 62 3.43 14.20 -9.41
N CYS A 63 2.41 13.58 -8.82
CA CYS A 63 1.01 13.76 -9.18
C CYS A 63 0.47 15.06 -8.57
N CYS A 64 0.80 16.18 -9.21
CA CYS A 64 0.30 17.52 -8.88
C CYS A 64 -1.08 17.81 -9.51
N GLU A 65 -1.93 16.81 -9.70
CA GLU A 65 -3.29 17.04 -10.18
C GLU A 65 -4.16 17.54 -9.02
N LYS A 66 -4.25 18.86 -8.89
CA LYS A 66 -5.26 19.50 -8.04
C LYS A 66 -6.63 19.04 -8.55
N ALA A 67 -7.34 18.25 -7.74
CA ALA A 67 -8.73 17.91 -8.01
C ALA A 67 -9.51 19.20 -8.34
N PRO A 68 -10.21 19.27 -9.49
CA PRO A 68 -10.86 20.48 -9.96
C PRO A 68 -11.86 20.97 -8.92
N GLU A 69 -11.90 22.28 -8.72
CA GLU A 69 -12.67 22.92 -7.64
C GLU A 69 -14.17 22.58 -7.74
N ASP A 70 -14.68 22.47 -8.97
CA ASP A 70 -16.05 22.06 -9.27
C ASP A 70 -16.43 20.69 -8.66
N LEU A 71 -15.50 19.72 -8.67
CA LEU A 71 -15.71 18.41 -8.05
C LEU A 71 -15.73 18.53 -6.52
N LYS A 72 -14.88 19.39 -5.93
CA LYS A 72 -14.86 19.61 -4.48
C LYS A 72 -16.14 20.28 -4.00
N ASP A 73 -16.65 21.25 -4.76
CA ASP A 73 -17.88 21.95 -4.40
C ASP A 73 -19.11 21.06 -4.55
N LYS A 74 -19.18 20.23 -5.60
CA LYS A 74 -20.23 19.19 -5.70
C LYS A 74 -20.23 18.22 -4.51
N ILE A 75 -19.06 17.73 -4.09
CA ILE A 75 -18.95 16.83 -2.94
C ILE A 75 -19.40 17.54 -1.65
N ARG A 76 -19.02 18.80 -1.45
CA ARG A 76 -19.44 19.58 -0.27
C ARG A 76 -20.95 19.76 -0.21
N VAL A 77 -21.58 20.10 -1.34
CA VAL A 77 -23.04 20.25 -1.43
C VAL A 77 -23.71 18.92 -1.10
N SER A 78 -23.30 17.81 -1.73
CA SER A 78 -23.90 16.50 -1.43
C SER A 78 -23.70 16.06 0.01
N LEU A 79 -22.58 16.36 0.65
CA LEU A 79 -22.36 16.05 2.08
C LEU A 79 -23.26 16.87 2.99
N ASP A 80 -23.53 18.14 2.65
CA ASP A 80 -24.42 19.02 3.41
C ASP A 80 -25.88 18.56 3.30
N GLU A 81 -26.32 18.17 2.10
CA GLU A 81 -27.64 17.59 1.86
C GLU A 81 -27.87 16.32 2.69
N ILE A 82 -26.88 15.42 2.73
CA ILE A 82 -26.96 14.18 3.53
C ILE A 82 -27.03 14.48 5.02
N ARG A 83 -26.30 15.50 5.51
CA ARG A 83 -26.29 15.88 6.93
C ARG A 83 -27.58 16.55 7.40
N THR A 84 -28.28 17.25 6.50
CA THR A 84 -29.51 17.99 6.83
C THR A 84 -30.75 17.09 6.79
N GLN A 85 -30.63 15.88 6.24
CA GLN A 85 -31.69 14.86 6.17
C GLN A 85 -31.63 13.81 7.29
N SER A 86 -30.71 13.94 8.25
CA SER A 86 -30.64 13.15 9.50
C SER A 86 -31.01 14.01 10.70
#